data_AF-F1TGG3-F1
#
_entry.id   AF-F1TGG3-F1
#
_cell.length_a   1.000
_cell.length_b   1.000
_cell.length_c   1.000
_cell.angle_alpha   90.00
_cell.angle_beta   90.00
_cell.angle_gamma   90.00
#
_symmetry.space_group_name_H-M   'P 1'
#
loop_
_entity.id
_entity.type
_entity.pdbx_description
1 polymer ?
#
loop_
_entity_poly.entity_id
_entity_poly.type
_entity_poly.pdbx_seq_one_letter_code
_entity_poly.pdbx_strand_id
1 'polypeptide(L)'
;MQYKKAAVILLTLLSAGICLSGIFFIFYSWMNNISFKVLNTNISGILFGVAALYLGFRYLLSVLKLKKELYKESSVFSWSNFRKQKTAR
;
A
#
# COMPACT_ATOMS: atom_id res chain seq x y z
N MET A 1 18.21 11.15 11.86
CA MET A 1 16.77 11.00 12.17
C MET A 1 15.83 11.62 11.12
N GLN A 2 16.16 12.78 10.52
CA GLN A 2 15.25 13.49 9.61
C GLN A 2 14.83 12.68 8.36
N TYR A 3 15.75 11.98 7.70
CA TYR A 3 15.44 11.17 6.51
C TYR A 3 14.45 10.03 6.78
N LYS A 4 14.52 9.40 7.96
CA LYS A 4 13.58 8.35 8.38
C LYS A 4 12.15 8.89 8.50
N LYS A 5 12.01 10.08 9.11
CA LYS A 5 10.71 10.76 9.24
C LYS A 5 10.15 11.15 7.88
N ALA A 6 10.98 11.74 7.02
CA ALA A 6 10.59 12.14 5.67
C ALA A 6 10.13 10.93 4.83
N ALA A 7 10.84 9.81 4.88
CA ALA A 7 10.46 8.59 4.17
C ALA A 7 9.09 8.06 4.62
N VAL A 8 8.83 8.00 5.94
CA VAL A 8 7.53 7.55 6.47
C VAL A 8 6.41 8.50 6.07
N ILE A 9 6.65 9.82 6.08
CA ILE A 9 5.67 10.81 5.62
C ILE A 9 5.37 10.60 4.14
N LEU A 10 6.39 10.47 3.30
CA LEU A 10 6.22 10.22 1.86
C LEU A 10 5.43 8.93 1.59
N LEU A 11 5.78 7.83 2.26
CA LEU A 11 5.06 6.56 2.18
C LEU A 11 3.58 6.71 2.60
N THR A 12 3.33 7.49 3.66
CA THR A 12 1.96 7.77 4.12
C THR A 12 1.19 8.56 3.06
N LEU A 13 1.79 9.61 2.49
CA LEU A 13 1.16 10.42 1.45
C LEU A 13 0.87 9.62 0.18
N LEU A 14 1.81 8.80 -0.28
CA LEU A 14 1.61 7.94 -1.45
C LEU A 14 0.49 6.93 -1.23
N SER A 15 0.47 6.24 -0.08
CA SER A 15 -0.57 5.27 0.24
C SER A 15 -1.96 5.92 0.38
N ALA A 16 -2.04 7.11 1.00
CA ALA A 16 -3.27 7.90 1.05
C ALA A 16 -3.72 8.35 -0.36
N GLY A 17 -2.78 8.75 -1.21
CA GLY A 17 -3.05 9.10 -2.62
C GLY A 17 -3.66 7.94 -3.40
N ILE A 18 -3.18 6.70 -3.18
CA ILE A 18 -3.76 5.49 -3.80
C ILE A 18 -5.19 5.23 -3.30
N CYS A 19 -5.47 5.45 -2.02
CA CYS A 19 -6.86 5.35 -1.51
C CYS A 19 -7.78 6.37 -2.18
N LEU A 20 -7.34 7.63 -2.25
CA LEU A 20 -8.12 8.71 -2.85
C LEU A 20 -8.37 8.46 -4.34
N SER A 21 -7.37 7.97 -5.09
CA SER A 21 -7.57 7.61 -6.49
C SER A 21 -8.53 6.43 -6.66
N GLY A 22 -8.47 5.42 -5.77
CA GLY A 22 -9.43 4.32 -5.76
C GLY A 22 -10.87 4.80 -5.56
N ILE A 23 -11.10 5.65 -4.56
CA ILE A 23 -12.42 6.27 -4.31
C ILE A 23 -12.87 7.08 -5.53
N PHE A 24 -11.98 7.92 -6.07
CA PHE A 24 -12.27 8.71 -7.26
C PHE A 24 -12.69 7.83 -8.44
N PHE A 25 -11.96 6.75 -8.72
CA PHE A 25 -12.31 5.83 -9.81
C PHE A 25 -13.63 5.10 -9.60
N ILE A 26 -13.99 4.77 -8.36
CA ILE A 26 -15.32 4.21 -8.04
C ILE A 26 -16.42 5.19 -8.42
N PHE A 27 -16.36 6.43 -7.91
CA PHE A 27 -17.38 7.45 -8.17
C PHE A 27 -17.43 7.83 -9.65
N TYR A 28 -16.27 8.03 -10.27
CA TYR A 28 -16.19 8.40 -11.69
C TYR A 28 -16.76 7.30 -12.59
N SER A 29 -16.44 6.03 -12.32
CA SER A 29 -16.97 4.90 -13.08
C SER A 29 -18.48 4.74 -12.88
N TRP A 30 -18.98 5.00 -11.67
CA TRP A 30 -20.41 4.91 -11.38
C TRP A 30 -21.21 5.99 -12.11
N MET A 31 -20.76 7.25 -12.07
CA MET A 31 -21.45 8.36 -12.75
C MET A 31 -21.47 8.21 -14.27
N ASN A 32 -20.40 7.67 -14.86
CA ASN A 32 -20.23 7.58 -16.31
C ASN A 32 -20.57 6.18 -16.86
N ASN A 33 -21.07 5.25 -16.03
CA ASN A 33 -21.35 3.86 -16.41
C ASN A 33 -20.17 3.16 -17.13
N ILE A 34 -18.94 3.43 -16.68
CA ILE A 34 -17.73 2.94 -17.34
C ILE A 34 -17.62 1.44 -17.17
N SER A 35 -17.44 0.75 -18.28
CA SER A 35 -17.20 -0.69 -18.34
C SER A 35 -15.99 -0.97 -19.21
N PHE A 36 -15.14 -1.89 -18.76
CA PHE A 36 -13.96 -2.34 -19.49
C PHE A 36 -14.16 -3.77 -19.98
N LYS A 37 -13.87 -4.02 -21.24
CA LYS A 37 -13.86 -5.38 -21.79
C LYS A 37 -12.58 -6.08 -21.35
N VAL A 38 -12.72 -7.08 -20.49
CA VAL A 38 -11.61 -7.92 -20.02
C VAL A 38 -11.85 -9.32 -20.55
N LEU A 39 -10.93 -9.80 -21.41
CA LEU A 39 -11.08 -11.02 -22.18
C LEU A 39 -12.39 -10.99 -23.00
N ASN A 40 -13.40 -11.76 -22.58
CA ASN A 40 -14.69 -11.85 -23.27
C ASN A 40 -15.87 -11.31 -22.44
N THR A 41 -15.59 -10.68 -21.29
CA THR A 41 -16.62 -10.16 -20.37
C THR A 41 -16.44 -8.66 -20.12
N ASN A 42 -17.55 -7.93 -20.02
CA ASN A 42 -17.53 -6.53 -19.61
C ASN A 42 -17.54 -6.46 -18.08
N ILE A 43 -16.50 -5.86 -17.51
CA ILE A 43 -16.35 -5.66 -16.07
C ILE A 43 -16.57 -4.18 -15.77
N SER A 44 -17.35 -3.89 -14.73
CA SER A 44 -17.56 -2.51 -14.28
C SER A 44 -16.25 -1.86 -13.84
N GLY A 45 -16.03 -0.62 -14.24
CA GLY A 45 -14.89 0.20 -13.79
C GLY A 45 -14.79 0.34 -12.27
N ILE A 46 -15.93 0.21 -11.57
CA ILE A 46 -16.02 0.21 -10.10
C ILE A 46 -15.10 -0.86 -9.50
N LEU A 47 -14.99 -2.05 -10.13
CA LEU A 47 -14.19 -3.15 -9.61
C LEU A 47 -12.70 -2.79 -9.53
N PHE A 48 -12.19 -2.05 -10.52
CA PHE A 48 -10.81 -1.57 -10.52
C PHE A 48 -10.58 -0.50 -9.46
N GLY A 49 -11.55 0.39 -9.26
CA GLY A 49 -11.49 1.37 -8.17
C GLY A 49 -11.48 0.71 -6.79
N VAL A 50 -12.29 -0.35 -6.59
CA VAL A 50 -12.28 -1.17 -5.37
C VAL A 50 -10.93 -1.85 -5.17
N ALA A 51 -10.33 -2.42 -6.22
CA ALA A 51 -9.01 -3.04 -6.15
C ALA A 51 -7.92 -2.02 -5.76
N ALA A 52 -7.93 -0.83 -6.36
CA ALA A 52 -7.01 0.25 -6.01
C ALA A 52 -7.19 0.70 -4.56
N LEU A 53 -8.44 0.90 -4.11
CA LEU A 53 -8.76 1.26 -2.73
C LEU A 53 -8.27 0.21 -1.72
N TYR A 54 -8.49 -1.07 -2.01
CA TYR A 54 -8.00 -2.18 -1.19
C TYR A 54 -6.47 -2.15 -1.05
N LEU A 55 -5.75 -1.94 -2.16
CA LEU A 55 -4.29 -1.84 -2.16
C LEU A 55 -3.82 -0.62 -1.35
N GLY A 56 -4.42 0.54 -1.57
CA GLY A 56 -4.12 1.77 -0.82
C GLY A 56 -4.30 1.56 0.69
N PHE A 57 -5.42 0.97 1.11
CA PHE A 57 -5.72 0.71 2.51
C PHE A 57 -4.72 -0.28 3.12
N ARG A 58 -4.40 -1.36 2.40
CA ARG A 58 -3.38 -2.34 2.80
C ARG A 58 -2.01 -1.67 2.99
N TYR A 59 -1.64 -0.75 2.11
CA TYR A 59 -0.38 -0.01 2.22
C TYR A 59 -0.39 0.96 3.40
N LEU A 60 -1.48 1.69 3.64
CA LEU A 60 -1.61 2.56 4.81
C LEU A 60 -1.38 1.78 6.11
N LEU A 61 -2.02 0.62 6.27
CA LEU A 61 -1.82 -0.24 7.44
C LEU A 61 -0.35 -0.71 7.57
N SER A 62 0.27 -1.05 6.46
CA SER A 62 1.68 -1.48 6.43
C SER A 62 2.62 -0.35 6.85
N VAL A 63 2.37 0.89 6.40
CA VAL A 63 3.14 2.08 6.78
C VAL A 63 2.93 2.43 8.26
N LEU A 64 1.71 2.29 8.79
CA LEU A 64 1.45 2.47 10.22
C LEU A 64 2.22 1.46 11.09
N LYS A 65 2.28 0.20 10.65
CA LYS A 65 3.08 -0.84 11.33
C LYS A 65 4.57 -0.52 11.27
N LEU A 66 5.08 -0.11 10.11
CA LEU A 66 6.47 0.34 9.93
C LEU A 66 6.78 1.54 10.83
N LYS A 67 5.90 2.54 10.87
CA LYS A 67 6.00 3.72 11.71
C LYS A 67 6.17 3.33 13.18
N LYS A 68 5.30 2.43 13.67
CA LYS A 68 5.33 1.95 15.06
C LYS A 68 6.66 1.26 15.38
N GLU A 69 7.18 0.42 14.49
CA GLU A 69 8.42 -0.31 14.74
C GLU A 69 9.66 0.59 14.65
N LEU A 70 9.68 1.51 13.67
CA LEU A 70 10.83 2.39 13.42
C LEU A 70 11.04 3.44 14.52
N TYR A 71 9.98 3.83 15.22
CA TYR A 71 10.04 4.80 16.32
C TYR A 71 10.20 4.16 17.71
N LYS A 72 10.27 2.83 17.83
CA LYS A 72 10.64 2.20 19.10
C LYS A 72 12.07 2.57 19.46
N GLU A 73 12.28 3.09 20.67
CA GLU A 73 13.61 3.46 21.18
C GLU A 73 14.55 2.25 21.32
N SER A 74 13.99 1.05 21.51
CA SER A 74 14.73 -0.21 21.55
C SER A 74 15.02 -0.82 20.17
N SER A 75 14.62 -0.18 19.07
CA SER A 75 14.81 -0.73 17.73
C SER A 75 16.28 -0.60 17.29
N VAL A 76 17.04 -1.67 17.48
CA VAL A 76 18.40 -1.80 16.92
C VAL A 76 18.33 -2.60 15.63
N PHE A 77 19.00 -2.14 14.58
CA PHE A 77 19.13 -2.89 13.34
C PHE A 77 19.92 -4.18 13.62
N SER A 78 19.24 -5.33 13.59
CA SER A 78 19.92 -6.61 13.83
C SER A 78 20.38 -7.26 12.53
N TRP A 79 21.69 -7.29 12.33
CA TRP A 79 22.34 -8.05 11.27
C TRP A 79 22.16 -9.56 11.43
N SER A 80 21.77 -10.05 12.61
CA SER A 80 21.54 -11.48 12.83
C SER A 80 20.37 -12.02 11.99
N ASN A 81 19.35 -11.20 11.70
CA ASN A 81 18.21 -11.56 10.87
C ASN A 81 18.60 -11.84 9.40
N PHE A 82 19.73 -11.30 8.96
CA PHE A 82 20.25 -11.47 7.60
C PHE A 82 21.34 -12.53 7.49
N ARG A 83 21.80 -13.11 8.61
CA ARG A 83 22.68 -14.27 8.56
C ARG A 83 21.87 -15.47 8.10
N LYS A 84 22.09 -15.92 6.86
CA LYS A 84 21.66 -17.26 6.42
C LYS A 84 22.19 -18.25 7.44
N GLN A 85 21.29 -18.92 8.17
CA GLN A 85 21.67 -20.11 8.91
C GLN A 85 22.25 -21.07 7.87
N LYS A 86 23.52 -21.43 8.02
CA LYS A 86 24.07 -22.61 7.34
C LYS A 86 23.23 -23.76 7.86
N THR A 87 22.20 -24.15 7.12
CA THR A 87 21.56 -25.44 7.30
C THR A 87 22.70 -26.45 7.11
N ALA A 88 23.21 -26.99 8.22
CA ALA A 88 24.09 -28.14 8.17
C ALA A 88 23.25 -29.27 7.57
N ARG A 89 23.50 -29.54 6.29
CA ARG A 89 23.13 -30.80 5.65
C ARG A 89 24.22 -31.81 5.96
#